data_AF-A0A453N9N0-F1
#
_entry.id   AF-A0A453N9N0-F1
#
_cell.length_a   1.000
_cell.length_b   1.000
_cell.length_c   1.000
_cell.angle_alpha   90.00
_cell.angle_beta   90.00
_cell.angle_gamma   90.00
#
_symmetry.space_group_name_H-M   'P 1'
#
loop_
_entity.id
_entity.type
_entity.pdbx_description
1 polymer ?
#
loop_
_entity_poly.entity_id
_entity_poly.type
_entity_poly.pdbx_seq_one_letter_code
_entity_poly.pdbx_strand_id
1 'polypeptide(L)'
;MSNAVTAIEEEPKDSIDLTRVLEKAHSSTTVPGSSTACIIAITNQGIQAINLGDSGFIVIRDGCTLCRSPVQQHDFNFSYQLQSGNSSDLPNAAQVFKVPVASGDVIVAGTDGLFDNLYNNDITAVVVHATRAGLEPQVTAQKIAALARQRAQDKNRPTPFSTAAQDAGYRYYGGKLDDITVVVSYVTAFGNS
;
A
#
# COMPACT_ATOMS: atom_id res chain seq x y z
N MET A 1 -4.53 13.01 7.90
CA MET A 1 -3.08 12.74 7.68
C MET A 1 -2.15 13.70 8.43
N SER A 2 -2.60 14.87 8.93
CA SER A 2 -1.72 15.82 9.66
C SER A 2 -1.02 15.20 10.87
N ASN A 3 -1.72 14.38 11.66
CA ASN A 3 -1.15 13.74 12.85
C ASN A 3 0.04 12.82 12.53
N ALA A 4 0.00 12.11 11.39
CA ALA A 4 1.12 11.28 10.95
C ALA A 4 2.31 12.12 10.48
N VAL A 5 2.06 13.24 9.77
CA VAL A 5 3.11 14.17 9.37
C VAL A 5 3.80 14.77 10.60
N THR A 6 3.02 15.27 11.57
CA THR A 6 3.57 15.79 12.83
C THR A 6 4.33 14.72 13.61
N ALA A 7 3.82 13.48 13.67
CA ALA A 7 4.55 12.39 14.33
C ALA A 7 5.89 12.08 13.65
N ILE A 8 5.96 12.13 12.31
CA ILE A 8 7.21 11.97 11.54
C ILE A 8 8.18 13.12 11.81
N GLU A 9 7.70 14.37 11.89
CA GLU A 9 8.54 15.55 12.14
C GLU A 9 9.22 15.53 13.51
N GLU A 10 8.65 14.77 14.47
CA GLU A 10 9.24 14.57 15.79
C GLU A 10 10.23 13.40 15.86
N GLU A 11 10.31 12.57 14.83
CA GLU A 11 11.30 11.49 14.76
C GLU A 11 12.70 12.04 14.46
N PRO A 12 13.77 11.43 14.98
CA PRO A 12 15.13 11.74 14.55
C PRO A 12 15.28 11.54 13.04
N LYS A 13 15.89 12.51 12.35
CA LYS A 13 16.06 12.51 10.88
C LYS A 13 16.70 11.22 10.33
N ASP A 14 17.60 10.61 11.09
CA ASP A 14 18.35 9.42 10.67
C ASP A 14 17.81 8.11 11.27
N SER A 15 16.72 8.17 12.05
CA SER A 15 16.18 7.00 12.76
C SER A 15 14.68 7.18 13.04
N ILE A 16 13.86 6.92 12.03
CA ILE A 16 12.40 6.94 12.12
C ILE A 16 11.90 5.61 12.70
N ASP A 17 11.21 5.64 13.84
CA ASP A 17 10.45 4.50 14.34
C ASP A 17 8.99 4.58 13.86
N LEU A 18 8.68 3.79 12.82
CA LEU A 18 7.34 3.79 12.22
C LEU A 18 6.24 3.26 13.17
N THR A 19 6.59 2.45 14.18
CA THR A 19 5.63 2.00 15.21
C THR A 19 5.20 3.19 16.06
N ARG A 20 6.18 3.97 16.54
CA ARG A 20 5.92 5.17 17.32
C ARG A 20 5.16 6.22 16.52
N VAL A 21 5.49 6.39 15.24
CA VAL A 21 4.74 7.27 14.33
C VAL A 21 3.28 6.85 14.25
N LEU A 22 3.00 5.57 14.04
CA LEU A 22 1.63 5.05 13.95
C LEU A 22 0.85 5.23 15.26
N GLU A 23 1.47 4.87 16.39
CA GLU A 23 0.89 5.02 17.73
C GLU A 23 0.55 6.48 18.07
N LYS A 24 1.47 7.39 17.77
CA LYS A 24 1.27 8.81 18.03
C LYS A 24 0.20 9.41 17.11
N ALA A 25 0.23 9.05 15.83
CA ALA A 25 -0.77 9.50 14.87
C ALA A 25 -2.17 9.02 15.26
N HIS A 26 -2.29 7.76 15.70
CA HIS A 26 -3.54 7.17 16.17
C HIS A 26 -4.04 7.84 17.45
N SER A 27 -3.21 7.93 18.50
CA SER A 27 -3.61 8.53 19.78
C SER A 27 -3.99 10.01 19.67
N SER A 28 -3.43 10.73 18.69
CA SER A 28 -3.77 12.12 18.40
C SER A 28 -5.04 12.28 17.56
N THR A 29 -5.63 11.19 17.06
CA THR A 29 -6.82 11.22 16.19
C THR A 29 -8.10 11.05 17.02
N THR A 30 -8.82 12.15 17.20
CA THR A 30 -10.09 12.20 17.96
C THR A 30 -11.34 12.19 17.08
N VAL A 31 -11.16 12.30 15.75
CA VAL A 31 -12.27 12.29 14.80
C VAL A 31 -12.87 10.89 14.73
N PRO A 32 -14.21 10.74 14.84
CA PRO A 32 -14.86 9.45 14.72
C PRO A 32 -14.65 8.82 13.34
N GLY A 33 -14.34 7.52 13.33
CA GLY A 33 -14.11 6.74 12.12
C GLY A 33 -13.05 5.66 12.35
N SER A 34 -12.88 4.81 11.35
CA SER A 34 -11.84 3.80 11.29
C SER A 34 -11.05 3.91 9.98
N SER A 35 -9.82 3.43 9.97
CA SER A 35 -9.02 3.34 8.75
C SER A 35 -7.98 2.23 8.83
N THR A 36 -7.60 1.70 7.68
CA THR A 36 -6.31 1.02 7.52
C THR A 36 -5.18 2.06 7.48
N ALA A 37 -3.93 1.62 7.59
CA ALA A 37 -2.78 2.51 7.53
C ALA A 37 -1.55 1.81 6.93
N CYS A 38 -0.94 2.43 5.92
CA CYS A 38 0.34 2.01 5.34
C CYS A 38 1.28 3.22 5.33
N ILE A 39 2.41 3.13 6.05
CA ILE A 39 3.45 4.18 6.10
C ILE A 39 4.76 3.57 5.62
N ILE A 40 5.44 4.25 4.70
CA ILE A 40 6.70 3.81 4.11
C ILE A 40 7.72 4.94 4.21
N ALA A 41 8.89 4.64 4.77
CA ALA A 41 10.03 5.54 4.83
C ALA A 41 11.19 4.94 4.02
N ILE A 42 11.78 5.73 3.12
CA ILE A 42 13.02 5.38 2.41
C ILE A 42 14.19 5.82 3.29
N THR A 43 15.10 4.90 3.56
CA THR A 43 16.30 5.09 4.40
C THR A 43 17.55 4.70 3.63
N ASN A 44 18.74 4.97 4.20
CA ASN A 44 20.01 4.51 3.64
C ASN A 44 20.16 2.97 3.57
N GLN A 45 19.34 2.21 4.31
CA GLN A 45 19.36 0.74 4.32
C GLN A 45 18.27 0.10 3.44
N GLY A 46 17.49 0.92 2.72
CA GLY A 46 16.33 0.50 1.96
C GLY A 46 15.04 1.08 2.53
N ILE A 47 13.90 0.44 2.30
CA ILE A 47 12.62 0.89 2.88
C ILE A 47 12.36 0.27 4.24
N GLN A 48 11.84 1.09 5.14
CA GLN A 48 11.10 0.64 6.31
C GLN A 48 9.62 0.91 6.05
N ALA A 49 8.75 -0.05 6.35
CA ALA A 49 7.31 0.16 6.21
C ALA A 49 6.57 -0.41 7.41
N ILE A 50 5.42 0.16 7.71
CA ILE A 50 4.45 -0.38 8.66
C ILE A 50 3.08 -0.43 7.99
N ASN A 51 2.39 -1.55 8.10
CA ASN A 51 1.06 -1.74 7.51
C ASN A 51 0.09 -2.34 8.55
N LEU A 52 -1.09 -1.74 8.65
CA LEU A 52 -2.23 -2.24 9.41
C LEU A 52 -3.46 -2.27 8.49
N GLY A 53 -4.02 -3.46 8.29
CA GLY A 53 -5.17 -3.68 7.41
C GLY A 53 -4.80 -4.18 6.00
N ASP A 54 -5.62 -3.83 5.02
CA ASP A 54 -5.56 -4.33 3.64
C ASP A 54 -5.21 -3.29 2.57
N SER A 55 -4.89 -2.06 3.00
CA SER A 55 -3.91 -1.25 2.28
C SER A 55 -2.56 -1.97 2.21
N GLY A 56 -1.65 -1.48 1.38
CA GLY A 56 -0.33 -2.09 1.32
C GLY A 56 0.59 -1.53 0.27
N PHE A 57 1.66 -2.28 0.00
CA PHE A 57 2.67 -1.92 -0.97
C PHE A 57 3.29 -3.13 -1.68
N ILE A 58 3.91 -2.84 -2.81
CA ILE A 58 4.69 -3.77 -3.61
C ILE A 58 6.00 -3.09 -4.03
N VAL A 59 7.10 -3.85 -3.98
CA VAL A 59 8.43 -3.43 -4.46
C VAL A 59 8.76 -4.23 -5.71
N ILE A 60 9.11 -3.54 -6.79
CA ILE A 60 9.37 -4.11 -8.10
C ILE A 60 10.79 -3.78 -8.54
N ARG A 61 11.54 -4.81 -8.95
CA ARG A 61 12.89 -4.69 -9.53
C ARG A 61 12.97 -5.51 -10.79
N ASP A 62 13.44 -4.92 -11.88
CA ASP A 62 13.66 -5.61 -13.16
C ASP A 62 12.45 -6.41 -13.68
N GLY A 63 11.24 -5.90 -13.43
CA GLY A 63 9.99 -6.57 -13.83
C GLY A 63 9.60 -7.76 -12.96
N CYS A 64 10.22 -7.93 -11.80
CA CYS A 64 9.88 -8.93 -10.80
C CYS A 64 9.37 -8.26 -9.51
N THR A 65 8.36 -8.86 -8.88
CA THR A 65 7.91 -8.46 -7.55
C THR A 65 8.89 -8.99 -6.49
N LEU A 66 9.64 -8.10 -5.83
CA LEU A 66 10.54 -8.47 -4.74
C LEU A 66 9.79 -8.70 -3.43
N CYS A 67 8.80 -7.85 -3.16
CA CYS A 67 8.04 -7.87 -1.93
C CYS A 67 6.62 -7.38 -2.22
N ARG A 68 5.63 -7.99 -1.57
CA ARG A 68 4.27 -7.48 -1.43
C ARG A 68 3.88 -7.61 0.04
N SER A 69 3.35 -6.54 0.63
CA SER A 69 2.80 -6.63 1.98
C SER A 69 1.59 -7.58 1.98
N PRO A 70 1.50 -8.52 2.94
CA PRO A 70 0.33 -9.35 3.08
C PRO A 70 -0.88 -8.51 3.51
N VAL A 71 -2.07 -9.01 3.18
CA VAL A 71 -3.35 -8.46 3.63
C VAL A 71 -3.59 -8.87 5.07
N GLN A 72 -3.98 -7.92 5.94
CA GLN A 72 -4.40 -8.21 7.31
C GLN A 72 -5.91 -8.05 7.45
N GLN A 73 -6.56 -9.17 7.74
CA GLN A 73 -8.01 -9.26 7.89
C GLN A 73 -8.34 -10.22 9.05
N HIS A 74 -9.38 -9.91 9.81
CA HIS A 74 -9.95 -10.79 10.83
C HIS A 74 -10.79 -11.90 10.19
N ASP A 75 -11.47 -11.57 9.08
CA ASP A 75 -12.22 -12.47 8.20
C ASP A 75 -12.27 -11.85 6.79
N PHE A 76 -12.75 -12.58 5.79
CA PHE A 76 -12.84 -12.10 4.41
C PHE A 76 -13.52 -10.73 4.33
N ASN A 77 -12.79 -9.75 3.77
CA ASN A 77 -13.24 -8.37 3.62
C ASN A 77 -13.61 -7.67 4.95
N PHE A 78 -13.01 -8.12 6.07
CA PHE A 78 -13.08 -7.48 7.39
C PHE A 78 -11.65 -7.18 7.88
N SER A 79 -11.09 -6.09 7.35
CA SER A 79 -9.70 -5.64 7.61
C SER A 79 -9.43 -5.29 9.06
N TYR A 80 -8.18 -5.41 9.47
CA TYR A 80 -7.70 -4.72 10.68
C TYR A 80 -7.84 -3.21 10.48
N GLN A 81 -8.33 -2.48 11.48
CA GLN A 81 -8.54 -1.03 11.38
C GLN A 81 -8.24 -0.30 12.70
N LEU A 82 -7.57 0.84 12.57
CA LEU A 82 -7.40 1.82 13.65
C LEU A 82 -8.66 2.68 13.76
N GLN A 83 -9.22 2.84 14.96
CA GLN A 83 -10.37 3.72 15.19
C GLN A 83 -10.23 4.54 16.48
N SER A 84 -10.79 5.76 16.46
CA SER A 84 -10.92 6.55 17.68
C SER A 84 -11.94 5.90 18.63
N GLY A 85 -11.47 5.37 19.78
CA GLY A 85 -12.32 4.73 20.80
C GLY A 85 -11.76 3.40 21.34
N ASN A 86 -12.57 2.70 22.15
CA ASN A 86 -12.13 1.53 22.94
C ASN A 86 -12.32 0.16 22.24
N SER A 87 -12.74 0.13 20.98
CA SER A 87 -13.17 -1.10 20.28
C SER A 87 -12.46 -1.30 18.94
N SER A 88 -11.18 -0.92 18.83
CA SER A 88 -10.42 -0.99 17.58
C SER A 88 -9.14 -1.81 17.71
N ASP A 89 -8.56 -2.19 16.57
CA ASP A 89 -7.24 -2.80 16.55
C ASP A 89 -6.19 -1.81 17.07
N LEU A 90 -5.23 -2.33 17.82
CA LEU A 90 -4.15 -1.51 18.37
C LEU A 90 -3.04 -1.34 17.32
N PRO A 91 -2.33 -0.18 17.30
CA PRO A 91 -1.19 0.03 16.41
C PRO A 91 -0.12 -1.07 16.48
N ASN A 92 0.03 -1.74 17.63
CA ASN A 92 0.99 -2.83 17.81
C ASN A 92 0.64 -4.12 17.05
N ALA A 93 -0.58 -4.23 16.51
CA ALA A 93 -0.98 -5.31 15.60
C ALA A 93 -0.44 -5.11 14.17
N ALA A 94 0.05 -3.90 13.85
CA ALA A 94 0.62 -3.60 12.56
C ALA A 94 1.89 -4.41 12.29
N GLN A 95 2.12 -4.76 11.03
CA GLN A 95 3.32 -5.46 10.61
C GLN A 95 4.38 -4.48 10.14
N VAL A 96 5.61 -4.69 10.61
CA VAL A 96 6.77 -3.87 10.25
C VAL A 96 7.64 -4.64 9.25
N PHE A 97 8.09 -3.93 8.22
CA PHE A 97 8.87 -4.47 7.12
C PHE A 97 10.17 -3.69 6.97
N LYS A 98 11.25 -4.40 6.64
CA LYS A 98 12.52 -3.83 6.17
C LYS A 98 12.87 -4.51 4.86
N VAL A 99 12.87 -3.76 3.76
CA VAL A 99 13.13 -4.29 2.42
C VAL A 99 14.30 -3.53 1.80
N PRO A 100 15.43 -4.20 1.51
CA PRO A 100 16.53 -3.58 0.79
C PRO A 100 16.08 -3.14 -0.60
N VAL A 101 16.30 -1.86 -0.94
CA VAL A 101 16.03 -1.33 -2.28
C VAL A 101 17.30 -0.82 -2.94
N ALA A 102 17.29 -0.77 -4.26
CA ALA A 102 18.38 -0.29 -5.10
C ALA A 102 17.87 0.72 -6.13
N SER A 103 18.78 1.51 -6.69
CA SER A 103 18.44 2.42 -7.79
C SER A 103 17.79 1.65 -8.94
N GLY A 104 16.68 2.16 -9.47
CA GLY A 104 15.87 1.50 -10.48
C GLY A 104 14.66 0.73 -9.93
N ASP A 105 14.61 0.49 -8.62
CA ASP A 105 13.43 -0.12 -8.00
C ASP A 105 12.24 0.83 -8.03
N VAL A 106 11.04 0.25 -8.12
CA VAL A 106 9.78 0.98 -8.05
C VAL A 106 8.96 0.47 -6.88
N ILE A 107 8.54 1.40 -6.02
CA ILE A 107 7.62 1.14 -4.92
C ILE A 107 6.25 1.61 -5.36
N VAL A 108 5.25 0.74 -5.29
CA VAL A 108 3.85 1.08 -5.48
C VAL A 108 3.10 0.80 -4.19
N ALA A 109 2.48 1.83 -3.61
CA ALA A 109 1.60 1.70 -2.46
C ALA A 109 0.16 2.04 -2.86
N GLY A 110 -0.82 1.49 -2.17
CA GLY A 110 -2.22 1.77 -2.47
C GLY A 110 -3.19 1.20 -1.44
N THR A 111 -4.47 1.51 -1.65
CA THR A 111 -5.59 0.94 -0.89
C THR A 111 -6.00 -0.42 -1.44
N ASP A 112 -6.88 -1.12 -0.73
CA ASP A 112 -7.52 -2.35 -1.19
C ASP A 112 -8.20 -2.17 -2.56
N GLY A 113 -8.81 -1.01 -2.86
CA GLY A 113 -9.35 -0.70 -4.19
C GLY A 113 -8.38 -0.93 -5.35
N LEU A 114 -7.07 -0.78 -5.14
CA LEU A 114 -6.02 -1.22 -6.08
C LEU A 114 -5.85 -2.75 -6.05
N PHE A 115 -5.52 -3.29 -4.88
CA PHE A 115 -5.04 -4.67 -4.72
C PHE A 115 -6.12 -5.74 -4.87
N ASP A 116 -7.39 -5.36 -4.70
CA ASP A 116 -8.56 -6.19 -4.95
C ASP A 116 -8.81 -6.39 -6.45
N ASN A 117 -8.34 -5.46 -7.28
CA ASN A 117 -8.68 -5.39 -8.69
C ASN A 117 -7.52 -5.69 -9.64
N LEU A 118 -6.26 -5.63 -9.18
CA LEU A 118 -5.08 -5.94 -9.98
C LEU A 118 -4.19 -7.00 -9.34
N TYR A 119 -3.78 -7.98 -10.14
CA TYR A 119 -2.72 -8.92 -9.74
C TYR A 119 -1.35 -8.22 -9.80
N ASN A 120 -0.35 -8.78 -9.10
CA ASN A 120 1.01 -8.25 -9.11
C ASN A 120 1.57 -8.10 -10.53
N ASN A 121 1.24 -9.05 -11.42
CA ASN A 121 1.69 -9.03 -12.81
C ASN A 121 1.07 -7.88 -13.61
N ASP A 122 -0.18 -7.49 -13.32
CA ASP A 122 -0.82 -6.33 -13.97
C ASP A 122 -0.10 -5.04 -13.57
N ILE A 123 0.15 -4.86 -12.26
CA ILE A 123 0.88 -3.69 -11.73
C ILE A 123 2.29 -3.64 -12.32
N THR A 124 2.99 -4.78 -12.28
CA THR A 124 4.38 -4.91 -12.77
C THR A 124 4.47 -4.62 -14.26
N ALA A 125 3.51 -5.08 -15.07
CA ALA A 125 3.48 -4.78 -16.50
C ALA A 125 3.35 -3.28 -16.78
N VAL A 126 2.49 -2.57 -16.04
CA VAL A 126 2.35 -1.11 -16.16
C VAL A 126 3.65 -0.41 -15.77
N VAL A 127 4.26 -0.82 -14.67
CA VAL A 127 5.53 -0.26 -14.18
C VAL A 127 6.65 -0.46 -15.21
N VAL A 128 6.84 -1.68 -15.72
CA VAL A 128 7.88 -1.98 -16.72
C VAL A 128 7.67 -1.17 -18.00
N HIS A 129 6.43 -1.04 -18.46
CA HIS A 129 6.14 -0.23 -19.64
C HIS A 129 6.45 1.25 -19.39
N ALA A 130 6.07 1.77 -18.23
CA ALA A 130 6.29 3.17 -17.88
C ALA A 130 7.77 3.52 -17.71
N THR A 131 8.54 2.68 -17.02
CA THR A 131 9.98 2.91 -16.81
C THR A 131 10.76 2.84 -18.13
N ARG A 132 10.43 1.88 -19.02
CA ARG A 132 11.03 1.80 -20.37
C ARG A 132 10.69 3.01 -21.24
N ALA A 133 9.49 3.56 -21.07
CA ALA A 133 9.04 4.76 -21.79
C ALA A 133 9.53 6.07 -21.13
N GLY A 134 10.28 6.00 -20.02
CA GLY A 134 10.75 7.18 -19.30
C GLY A 134 9.63 8.04 -18.72
N LEU A 135 8.51 7.42 -18.33
CA LEU A 135 7.37 8.15 -17.75
C LEU A 135 7.62 8.49 -16.29
N GLU A 136 7.14 9.66 -15.88
CA GLU A 136 7.21 10.09 -14.48
C GLU A 136 6.39 9.19 -13.54
N PRO A 137 6.75 9.09 -12.25
CA PRO A 137 6.02 8.29 -11.25
C PRO A 137 4.54 8.63 -11.19
N GLN A 138 4.18 9.92 -11.29
CA GLN A 138 2.78 10.37 -11.26
C GLN A 138 1.96 9.78 -12.42
N VAL A 139 2.51 9.76 -13.63
CA VAL A 139 1.84 9.20 -14.82
C VAL A 139 1.67 7.68 -14.64
N THR A 140 2.66 7.03 -14.05
CA THR A 140 2.59 5.60 -13.71
C THR A 140 1.49 5.30 -12.70
N ALA A 141 1.40 6.08 -11.62
CA ALA A 141 0.34 5.97 -10.62
C ALA A 141 -1.05 6.13 -11.25
N GLN A 142 -1.23 7.12 -12.13
CA GLN A 142 -2.47 7.36 -12.85
C GLN A 142 -2.85 6.18 -13.76
N LYS A 143 -1.88 5.60 -14.48
CA LYS A 143 -2.11 4.42 -15.33
C LYS A 143 -2.53 3.20 -14.51
N ILE A 144 -1.87 2.96 -13.37
CA ILE A 144 -2.23 1.87 -12.45
C ILE A 144 -3.64 2.09 -11.90
N ALA A 145 -3.95 3.29 -11.41
CA ALA A 145 -5.27 3.62 -10.87
C ALA A 145 -6.39 3.48 -11.93
N ALA A 146 -6.14 3.95 -13.16
CA ALA A 146 -7.08 3.82 -14.27
C ALA A 146 -7.34 2.35 -14.63
N LEU A 147 -6.28 1.52 -14.66
CA LEU A 147 -6.42 0.09 -14.91
C LEU A 147 -7.19 -0.59 -13.77
N ALA A 148 -6.87 -0.29 -12.51
CA ALA A 148 -7.59 -0.81 -11.35
C ALA A 148 -9.09 -0.46 -11.41
N ARG A 149 -9.43 0.79 -11.75
CA ARG A 149 -10.81 1.23 -11.92
C ARG A 149 -11.52 0.51 -13.06
N GLN A 150 -10.84 0.31 -14.18
CA GLN A 150 -11.40 -0.47 -15.29
C GLN A 150 -11.70 -1.91 -14.85
N ARG A 151 -10.81 -2.54 -14.08
CA ARG A 151 -11.01 -3.90 -13.55
C ARG A 151 -12.12 -3.95 -12.51
N ALA A 152 -12.21 -2.95 -11.64
CA ALA A 152 -13.27 -2.81 -10.65
C ALA A 152 -14.69 -2.76 -11.25
N GLN A 153 -14.81 -2.21 -12.47
CA GLN A 153 -16.09 -2.11 -13.18
C GLN A 153 -16.43 -3.34 -14.04
N ASP A 154 -15.45 -4.23 -14.29
CA ASP A 154 -15.61 -5.40 -15.13
C ASP A 154 -16.19 -6.57 -14.32
N LYS A 155 -17.49 -6.80 -14.46
CA LYS A 155 -18.21 -7.88 -13.76
C LYS A 155 -17.91 -9.28 -14.29
N ASN A 156 -17.21 -9.38 -15.42
CA ASN A 156 -17.00 -10.64 -16.14
C ASN A 156 -15.53 -11.07 -16.15
N ARG A 157 -14.71 -10.49 -15.28
CA ARG A 157 -13.27 -10.77 -15.21
C ARG A 157 -12.90 -11.26 -13.80
N PRO A 158 -12.06 -12.31 -13.69
CA PRO A 158 -11.51 -12.67 -12.39
C PRO A 158 -10.56 -11.59 -11.92
N THR A 159 -10.75 -11.19 -10.67
CA THR A 159 -9.92 -10.25 -9.91
C THR A 159 -9.38 -10.93 -8.65
N PRO A 160 -8.31 -10.41 -8.03
CA PRO A 160 -7.86 -10.87 -6.72
C PRO A 160 -8.99 -10.99 -5.71
N PHE A 161 -9.86 -9.98 -5.60
CA PHE A 161 -11.00 -9.99 -4.68
C PHE A 161 -11.97 -11.13 -4.99
N SER A 162 -12.37 -11.29 -6.26
CA SER A 162 -13.28 -12.39 -6.61
C SER A 162 -12.69 -13.77 -6.35
N THR A 163 -11.38 -13.92 -6.50
CA THR A 163 -10.68 -15.17 -6.20
C THR A 163 -10.72 -15.43 -4.69
N ALA A 164 -10.33 -14.44 -3.88
CA ALA A 164 -10.36 -14.53 -2.43
C ALA A 164 -11.78 -14.76 -1.87
N ALA A 165 -12.80 -14.15 -2.48
CA ALA A 165 -14.19 -14.35 -2.12
C ALA A 165 -14.62 -15.81 -2.33
N GLN A 166 -14.23 -16.41 -3.45
CA GLN A 166 -14.53 -17.81 -3.76
C GLN A 166 -13.80 -18.76 -2.82
N ASP A 167 -12.53 -18.48 -2.52
CA ASP A 167 -11.73 -19.25 -1.57
C ASP A 167 -12.34 -19.20 -0.15
N ALA A 168 -12.94 -18.06 0.22
CA ALA A 168 -13.70 -17.89 1.47
C ALA A 168 -15.14 -18.47 1.42
N GLY A 169 -15.55 -19.08 0.30
CA GLY A 169 -16.85 -19.75 0.16
C GLY A 169 -18.01 -18.87 -0.34
N TYR A 170 -17.73 -17.63 -0.73
CA TYR A 170 -18.74 -16.72 -1.28
C TYR A 170 -18.90 -16.89 -2.79
N ARG A 171 -20.16 -16.82 -3.26
CA ARG A 171 -20.48 -16.75 -4.69
C ARG A 171 -20.32 -15.32 -5.20
N TYR A 172 -19.09 -14.93 -5.53
CA TYR A 172 -18.76 -13.63 -6.10
C TYR A 172 -17.88 -13.79 -7.35
N TYR A 173 -18.06 -12.90 -8.34
CA TYR A 173 -17.27 -12.85 -9.56
C TYR A 173 -17.22 -11.42 -10.10
N GLY A 174 -16.12 -11.03 -10.74
CA GLY A 174 -15.92 -9.68 -11.27
C GLY A 174 -15.04 -8.79 -10.39
N GLY A 175 -14.93 -7.52 -10.76
CA GLY A 175 -14.25 -6.49 -9.95
C GLY A 175 -15.09 -5.95 -8.79
N LYS A 176 -14.38 -5.44 -7.79
CA LYS A 176 -14.95 -4.75 -6.61
C LYS A 176 -14.78 -3.25 -6.79
N LEU A 177 -15.89 -2.52 -6.94
CA LEU A 177 -15.86 -1.06 -7.02
C LEU A 177 -15.60 -0.46 -5.64
N ASP A 178 -14.50 0.29 -5.51
CA ASP A 178 -14.05 0.89 -4.26
C ASP A 178 -13.26 2.18 -4.52
N ASP A 179 -12.89 2.90 -3.45
CA ASP A 179 -11.98 4.03 -3.52
C ASP A 179 -10.55 3.56 -3.84
N ILE A 180 -9.97 4.12 -4.91
CA ILE A 180 -8.66 3.72 -5.42
C ILE A 180 -7.65 4.83 -5.17
N THR A 181 -6.69 4.56 -4.28
CA THR A 181 -5.50 5.40 -4.10
C THR A 181 -4.26 4.64 -4.54
N VAL A 182 -3.38 5.31 -5.30
CA VAL A 182 -2.11 4.75 -5.76
C VAL A 182 -1.01 5.79 -5.59
N VAL A 183 0.08 5.40 -4.93
CA VAL A 183 1.33 6.16 -4.79
C VAL A 183 2.44 5.38 -5.45
N VAL A 184 3.24 6.04 -6.30
CA VAL A 184 4.39 5.43 -6.96
C VAL A 184 5.64 6.24 -6.61
N SER A 185 6.70 5.55 -6.21
CA SER A 185 8.02 6.13 -5.95
C SER A 185 9.07 5.37 -6.75
N TYR A 186 9.94 6.10 -7.46
CA TYR A 186 11.10 5.54 -8.14
C TYR A 186 12.33 5.74 -7.27
N VAL A 187 13.00 4.63 -6.95
CA VAL A 187 14.23 4.66 -6.18
C VAL A 187 15.37 5.05 -7.10
N THR A 188 16.06 6.14 -6.76
CA THR A 188 17.23 6.62 -7.50
C THR A 188 18.48 6.53 -6.62
N ALA A 189 19.65 6.45 -7.26
CA ALA A 189 20.90 6.58 -6.53
C ALA A 189 20.97 7.98 -5.88
N PHE A 190 21.50 8.05 -4.66
CA PHE A 190 21.76 9.31 -3.99
C PHE A 190 22.83 10.07 -4.77
N GLY A 191 22.45 11.16 -5.45
CA GLY A 191 23.39 12.01 -6.18
C GLY A 191 24.10 12.96 -5.23
N ASN A 192 25.43 12.92 -5.20
CA ASN A 192 26.21 14.10 -4.80
C ASN A 192 25.90 15.19 -5.83
N SER A 193 25.00 16.11 -5.46
CA SER A 193 24.78 17.35 -6.22
C SER A 193 25.95 18.30 -5.99
#